data_AF-A0A2I0ND79-F1
#
_entry.id   AF-A0A2I0ND79-F1
#
_cell.length_a   1.000
_cell.length_b   1.000
_cell.length_c   1.000
_cell.angle_alpha   90.00
_cell.angle_beta   90.00
_cell.angle_gamma   90.00
#
_symmetry.space_group_name_H-M   'P 1'
#
loop_
_entity.id
_entity.type
_entity.pdbx_description
1 polymer ?
#
loop_
_entity_poly.entity_id
_entity_poly.type
_entity_poly.pdbx_seq_one_letter_code
_entity_poly.pdbx_strand_id
1 'polypeptide(L)'
;KDFLKGQVDQYLALINDRPIYTVNEFFQKKIFCPRRIFLVGGGAPYFKSVMEEAFGIPVLIPEVAGYCNALGAALSKVTAEVNLFANTADGKCSIPELNYYQPVVRNFSLSDAKELSLTKLQELLEQKGIDLNERLEVTEAQSFNMVRGFSSVGKSIRVKAQVKPGLMEQKY
;
A
#
# COMPACT_ATOMS: atom_id res chain seq x y z
N LYS A 1 13.89 -14.74 -26.16
CA LYS A 1 13.29 -15.55 -25.06
C LYS A 1 14.12 -15.36 -23.79
N ASP A 2 15.43 -15.59 -23.88
CA ASP A 2 16.37 -15.55 -22.76
C ASP A 2 16.42 -14.20 -22.04
N PHE A 3 16.34 -13.09 -22.78
CA PHE A 3 16.27 -11.75 -22.16
C PHE A 3 15.08 -11.59 -21.21
N LEU A 4 13.86 -11.93 -21.66
CA LEU A 4 12.65 -11.79 -20.84
C LEU A 4 12.68 -12.71 -19.62
N LYS A 5 13.13 -13.97 -19.82
CA LYS A 5 13.28 -14.92 -18.71
C LYS A 5 14.29 -14.41 -17.68
N GLY A 6 15.45 -13.93 -18.13
CA GLY A 6 16.49 -13.36 -17.26
C GLY A 6 16.00 -12.18 -16.44
N GLN A 7 15.26 -11.25 -17.06
CA GLN A 7 14.65 -10.12 -16.33
C GLN A 7 13.66 -10.59 -15.26
N VAL A 8 12.78 -11.54 -15.60
CA VAL A 8 11.81 -12.07 -14.63
C VAL A 8 12.51 -12.81 -13.49
N ASP A 9 13.50 -13.66 -13.79
CA ASP A 9 14.27 -14.39 -12.78
C ASP A 9 14.98 -13.41 -11.81
N GLN A 10 15.51 -12.29 -12.32
CA GLN A 10 16.10 -11.23 -11.49
C GLN A 10 15.07 -10.58 -10.56
N TYR A 11 13.88 -10.25 -11.06
CA TYR A 11 12.80 -9.71 -10.22
C TYR A 11 12.31 -10.72 -9.18
N LEU A 12 12.23 -12.00 -9.53
CA LEU A 12 11.88 -13.06 -8.59
C LEU A 12 12.93 -13.20 -7.48
N ALA A 13 14.22 -13.10 -7.81
CA ALA A 13 15.29 -13.07 -6.82
C ALA A 13 15.12 -11.88 -5.87
N LEU A 14 14.88 -10.67 -6.40
CA LEU A 14 14.64 -9.47 -5.58
C LEU A 14 13.41 -9.59 -4.67
N ILE A 15 12.32 -10.21 -5.14
CA ILE A 15 11.13 -10.46 -4.32
C ILE A 15 11.43 -11.42 -3.17
N ASN A 16 12.20 -12.48 -3.45
CA ASN A 16 12.53 -13.53 -2.48
C ASN A 16 13.65 -13.12 -1.50
N ASP A 17 14.44 -12.10 -1.85
CA ASP A 17 15.52 -11.54 -1.02
C ASP A 17 15.06 -10.38 -0.13
N ARG A 18 13.75 -10.08 -0.07
CA ARG A 18 13.24 -8.99 0.78
C ARG A 18 13.66 -9.18 2.24
N PRO A 19 14.21 -8.13 2.88
CA PRO A 19 14.65 -8.18 4.26
C PRO A 19 13.47 -8.45 5.22
N ILE A 20 13.76 -9.23 6.26
CA ILE A 20 12.80 -9.65 7.28
C ILE A 20 12.97 -8.73 8.48
N TYR A 21 11.90 -8.02 8.86
CA TYR A 21 11.94 -7.01 9.93
C TYR A 21 11.25 -7.47 11.21
N THR A 22 10.46 -8.55 11.15
CA THR A 22 9.76 -9.10 12.33
C THR A 22 10.00 -10.60 12.51
N VAL A 23 9.92 -11.07 13.76
CA VAL A 23 10.00 -12.51 14.09
C VAL A 23 8.91 -13.30 13.37
N ASN A 24 7.71 -12.72 13.24
CA ASN A 24 6.61 -13.36 12.54
C ASN A 24 6.89 -13.53 11.04
N GLU A 25 7.46 -12.53 10.39
CA GLU A 25 7.90 -12.63 8.99
C GLU A 25 8.98 -13.70 8.78
N PHE A 26 9.87 -13.89 9.77
CA PHE A 26 10.90 -14.94 9.72
C PHE A 26 10.29 -16.34 9.62
N PHE A 27 9.34 -16.66 10.50
CA PHE A 27 8.65 -17.96 10.49
C PHE A 27 7.71 -18.13 9.29
N GLN A 28 7.23 -17.04 8.71
CA GLN A 28 6.32 -17.05 7.57
C GLN A 28 7.03 -16.88 6.22
N LYS A 29 8.37 -16.89 6.17
CA LYS A 29 9.11 -16.67 4.92
C LYS A 29 8.67 -17.68 3.86
N LYS A 30 7.94 -17.19 2.84
CA LYS A 30 7.51 -17.98 1.69
C LYS A 30 8.38 -17.61 0.50
N ILE A 31 8.97 -18.62 -0.13
CA ILE A 31 9.60 -18.44 -1.44
C ILE A 31 8.48 -18.30 -2.47
N PHE A 32 8.47 -17.18 -3.16
CA PHE A 32 7.57 -16.93 -4.27
C PHE A 32 8.04 -17.70 -5.50
N CYS A 33 7.26 -18.73 -5.86
CA CYS A 33 7.47 -19.56 -7.05
C CYS A 33 6.25 -19.44 -7.99
N PRO A 34 6.34 -18.70 -9.10
CA PRO A 34 5.26 -18.59 -10.07
C PRO A 34 4.82 -19.96 -10.60
N ARG A 35 3.50 -20.18 -10.66
CA ARG A 35 2.92 -21.42 -11.20
C ARG A 35 2.18 -21.23 -12.51
N ARG A 36 1.83 -19.99 -12.86
CA ARG A 36 1.10 -19.59 -14.07
C ARG A 36 1.45 -18.15 -14.42
N ILE A 37 1.33 -17.80 -15.69
CA ILE A 37 1.47 -16.43 -16.20
C ILE A 37 0.13 -16.01 -16.79
N PHE A 38 -0.33 -14.80 -16.48
CA PHE A 38 -1.46 -14.18 -17.16
C PHE A 38 -0.94 -13.09 -18.09
N LEU A 39 -1.26 -13.18 -19.37
CA LEU A 39 -0.97 -12.13 -20.35
C LEU A 39 -2.21 -11.27 -20.55
N VAL A 40 -2.03 -9.96 -20.40
CA VAL A 40 -3.07 -8.94 -20.57
C VAL A 40 -2.60 -7.88 -21.57
N GLY A 41 -3.55 -7.10 -22.11
CA GLY A 41 -3.32 -6.13 -23.17
C GLY A 41 -3.56 -6.70 -24.57
N GLY A 42 -3.78 -5.80 -25.54
CA GLY A 42 -4.11 -6.20 -26.93
C GLY A 42 -3.01 -7.01 -27.62
N GLY A 43 -1.76 -6.90 -27.17
CA GLY A 43 -0.63 -7.67 -27.69
C GLY A 43 -0.51 -9.10 -27.13
N ALA A 44 -1.28 -9.48 -26.11
CA ALA A 44 -1.13 -10.74 -25.38
C ALA A 44 -1.06 -12.00 -26.27
N PRO A 45 -1.90 -12.16 -27.32
CA PRO A 45 -1.86 -13.36 -28.17
C PRO A 45 -0.52 -13.58 -28.87
N TYR A 46 0.20 -12.51 -29.22
CA TYR A 46 1.47 -12.60 -29.95
C TYR A 46 2.64 -13.09 -29.08
N PHE A 47 2.49 -13.05 -27.75
CA PHE A 47 3.56 -13.44 -26.81
C PHE A 47 3.34 -14.80 -26.16
N LYS A 48 2.17 -15.43 -26.30
CA LYS A 48 1.80 -16.64 -25.55
C LYS A 48 2.82 -17.77 -25.72
N SER A 49 3.05 -18.22 -26.95
CA SER A 49 3.95 -19.35 -27.23
C SER A 49 5.38 -19.09 -26.77
N VAL A 50 5.88 -17.87 -26.99
CA VAL A 50 7.22 -17.44 -26.59
C VAL A 50 7.38 -17.47 -25.06
N MET A 51 6.34 -17.10 -24.31
CA MET A 51 6.33 -17.15 -22.84
C MET A 51 6.18 -18.58 -22.31
N GLU A 52 5.33 -19.41 -22.91
CA GLU A 52 5.17 -20.82 -22.50
C GLU A 52 6.48 -21.57 -22.63
N GLU A 53 7.17 -21.42 -23.77
CA GLU A 53 8.46 -22.05 -24.01
C GLU A 53 9.56 -21.52 -23.09
N ALA A 54 9.60 -20.20 -22.84
CA ALA A 54 10.63 -19.60 -22.00
C ALA A 54 10.51 -19.98 -20.51
N PHE A 55 9.29 -20.11 -20.00
CA PHE A 55 9.04 -20.30 -18.58
C PHE A 55 8.62 -21.73 -18.19
N GLY A 56 8.17 -22.55 -19.14
CA GLY A 56 7.75 -23.93 -18.89
C GLY A 56 6.53 -24.05 -17.95
N ILE A 57 5.76 -22.97 -17.78
CA ILE A 57 4.55 -22.91 -16.95
C ILE A 57 3.36 -22.43 -17.78
N PRO A 58 2.11 -22.77 -17.39
CA PRO A 58 0.93 -22.36 -18.13
C PRO A 58 0.83 -20.84 -18.32
N VAL A 59 0.59 -20.41 -19.56
CA VAL A 59 0.32 -19.01 -19.90
C VAL A 59 -1.13 -18.86 -20.34
N LEU A 60 -1.87 -18.04 -19.61
CA LEU A 60 -3.31 -17.83 -19.80
C LEU A 60 -3.54 -16.42 -20.35
N ILE A 61 -4.48 -16.29 -21.28
CA ILE A 61 -4.99 -15.01 -21.77
C ILE A 61 -6.45 -14.95 -21.33
N PRO A 62 -6.80 -14.06 -20.37
CA PRO A 62 -8.20 -13.85 -20.00
C PRO A 62 -9.02 -13.35 -21.21
N GLU A 63 -10.30 -13.68 -21.28
CA GLU A 63 -11.20 -13.17 -22.32
C GLU A 63 -11.22 -11.63 -22.35
N VAL A 64 -11.11 -11.02 -21.17
CA VAL A 64 -11.07 -9.56 -20.97
C VAL A 64 -9.69 -8.94 -21.22
N ALA A 65 -8.70 -9.69 -21.71
CA ALA A 65 -7.30 -9.24 -21.81
C ALA A 65 -7.15 -7.88 -22.52
N GLY A 66 -7.95 -7.63 -23.57
CA GLY A 66 -7.90 -6.38 -24.33
C GLY A 66 -8.29 -5.12 -23.54
N TYR A 67 -9.09 -5.26 -22.48
CA TYR A 67 -9.59 -4.14 -21.66
C TYR A 67 -9.46 -4.40 -20.15
N CYS A 68 -8.62 -5.35 -19.75
CA CYS A 68 -8.47 -5.78 -18.35
C CYS A 68 -8.11 -4.61 -17.42
N ASN A 69 -7.27 -3.67 -17.87
CA ASN A 69 -6.93 -2.46 -17.10
C ASN A 69 -8.14 -1.55 -16.87
N ALA A 70 -8.98 -1.35 -17.91
CA ALA A 70 -10.19 -0.54 -17.79
C ALA A 70 -11.21 -1.21 -16.86
N LEU A 71 -11.36 -2.54 -16.96
CA LEU A 71 -12.19 -3.32 -16.06
C LEU A 71 -11.69 -3.23 -14.60
N GLY A 72 -10.38 -3.35 -14.38
CA GLY A 72 -9.78 -3.21 -13.06
C GLY A 72 -10.01 -1.83 -12.46
N ALA A 73 -9.86 -0.76 -13.26
CA ALA A 73 -10.16 0.60 -12.82
C ALA A 73 -11.64 0.78 -12.46
N ALA A 74 -12.55 0.23 -13.28
CA ALA A 74 -13.99 0.32 -13.04
C ALA A 74 -14.45 -0.48 -11.81
N LEU A 75 -13.78 -1.59 -11.49
CA LEU A 75 -14.09 -2.44 -10.34
C LEU A 75 -13.36 -2.03 -9.06
N SER A 76 -12.35 -1.18 -9.14
CA SER A 76 -11.58 -0.77 -7.96
C SER A 76 -12.47 0.04 -7.01
N LYS A 77 -12.40 -0.29 -5.72
CA LYS A 77 -13.01 0.54 -4.68
C LYS A 77 -12.41 1.94 -4.69
N VAL A 78 -13.20 2.91 -4.27
CA VAL A 78 -12.69 4.26 -4.05
C VAL A 78 -11.63 4.20 -2.97
N THR A 79 -10.49 4.84 -3.24
CA THR A 79 -9.37 4.92 -2.30
C THR A 79 -9.19 6.36 -1.84
N ALA A 80 -8.81 6.52 -0.58
CA ALA A 80 -8.38 7.78 0.00
C ALA A 80 -7.34 7.49 1.07
N GLU A 81 -6.43 8.44 1.29
CA GLU A 81 -5.44 8.36 2.36
C GLU A 81 -5.26 9.73 3.03
N VAL A 82 -4.75 9.70 4.26
CA VAL A 82 -4.31 10.89 4.99
C VAL A 82 -2.92 10.64 5.58
N ASN A 83 -2.09 11.67 5.58
CA ASN A 83 -0.73 11.63 6.10
C ASN A 83 -0.61 12.59 7.28
N LEU A 84 -0.60 12.04 8.50
CA LEU A 84 -0.42 12.81 9.72
C LEU A 84 1.06 12.96 10.05
N PHE A 85 1.46 14.21 10.28
CA PHE A 85 2.77 14.57 10.81
C PHE A 85 2.59 15.34 12.10
N ALA A 86 3.14 14.83 13.21
CA ALA A 86 3.14 15.52 14.48
C ALA A 86 4.56 15.68 15.03
N ASN A 87 4.87 16.88 15.53
CA ASN A 87 6.10 17.21 16.20
C ASN A 87 5.74 17.79 17.57
N THR A 88 5.98 17.01 18.63
CA THR A 88 5.59 17.41 20.00
C THR A 88 6.59 18.34 20.68
N ALA A 89 7.80 18.53 20.12
CA ALA A 89 8.70 19.57 20.63
C ALA A 89 8.29 20.96 20.12
N ASP A 90 7.88 21.04 18.86
CA ASP A 90 7.35 22.27 18.25
C ASP A 90 5.85 22.46 18.52
N GLY A 91 5.19 21.44 19.08
CA GLY A 91 3.78 21.44 19.47
C GLY A 91 2.82 21.54 18.29
N LYS A 92 3.16 20.96 17.13
CA LYS A 92 2.38 21.08 15.89
C LYS A 92 2.01 19.72 15.30
N CYS A 93 0.80 19.61 14.77
CA CYS A 93 0.32 18.50 13.98
C CYS A 93 -0.30 18.99 12.68
N SER A 94 -0.06 18.27 11.60
CA SER A 94 -0.60 18.58 10.28
C SER A 94 -1.09 17.34 9.54
N ILE A 95 -2.20 17.51 8.82
CA ILE A 95 -2.71 16.57 7.81
C ILE A 95 -2.99 17.41 6.55
N PRO A 96 -2.05 17.43 5.58
CA PRO A 96 -2.15 18.28 4.40
C PRO A 96 -3.40 18.05 3.56
N GLU A 97 -3.87 16.80 3.45
CA GLU A 97 -5.02 16.41 2.63
C GLU A 97 -6.33 17.09 3.06
N LEU A 98 -6.39 17.55 4.31
CA LEU A 98 -7.53 18.25 4.90
C LEU A 98 -7.22 19.72 5.23
N ASN A 99 -6.05 20.23 4.85
CA ASN A 99 -5.53 21.52 5.33
C ASN A 99 -5.60 21.65 6.87
N TYR A 100 -5.43 20.54 7.58
CA TYR A 100 -5.50 20.51 9.03
C TYR A 100 -4.13 20.87 9.60
N TYR A 101 -4.06 21.97 10.35
CA TYR A 101 -2.88 22.41 11.07
C TYR A 101 -3.29 22.84 12.47
N GLN A 102 -2.97 22.04 13.48
CA GLN A 102 -3.40 22.27 14.85
C GLN A 102 -2.24 22.08 15.84
N PRO A 103 -2.29 22.78 16.98
CA PRO A 103 -1.33 22.52 18.05
C PRO A 103 -1.54 21.12 18.65
N VAL A 104 -0.46 20.51 19.12
CA VAL A 104 -0.51 19.27 19.91
C VAL A 104 0.28 19.41 21.20
N VAL A 105 -0.19 18.70 22.22
CA VAL A 105 0.43 18.63 23.54
C VAL A 105 1.71 17.79 23.51
N ARG A 106 2.60 18.03 24.48
CA ARG A 106 3.90 17.34 24.56
C ARG A 106 3.79 15.82 24.73
N ASN A 107 2.76 15.34 25.41
CA ASN A 107 2.51 13.92 25.67
C ASN A 107 1.72 13.22 24.54
N PHE A 108 1.42 13.91 23.44
CA PHE A 108 0.75 13.31 22.27
C PHE A 108 1.52 12.08 21.79
N SER A 109 0.81 10.95 21.75
CA SER A 109 1.38 9.62 21.56
C SER A 109 1.16 9.10 20.14
N LEU A 110 1.82 7.99 19.81
CA LEU A 110 1.59 7.31 18.53
C LEU A 110 0.16 6.76 18.44
N SER A 111 -0.44 6.36 19.56
CA SER A 111 -1.83 5.88 19.59
C SER A 111 -2.80 7.01 19.29
N ASP A 112 -2.62 8.17 19.93
CA ASP A 112 -3.44 9.36 19.67
C ASP A 112 -3.34 9.79 18.20
N ALA A 113 -2.15 9.72 17.61
CA ALA A 113 -1.93 9.98 16.19
C ALA A 113 -2.67 9.00 15.28
N LYS A 114 -2.69 7.70 15.62
CA LYS A 114 -3.44 6.70 14.84
C LYS A 114 -4.94 6.94 14.87
N GLU A 115 -5.49 7.20 16.06
CA GLU A 115 -6.91 7.50 16.22
C GLU A 115 -7.28 8.77 15.45
N LEU A 116 -6.50 9.84 15.62
CA LEU A 116 -6.72 11.10 14.90
C LEU A 116 -6.66 10.92 13.38
N SER A 117 -5.69 10.15 12.86
CA SER A 117 -5.59 9.83 11.43
C SER A 117 -6.84 9.10 10.92
N LEU A 118 -7.37 8.13 11.65
CA LEU A 118 -8.57 7.40 11.24
C LEU A 118 -9.81 8.28 11.27
N THR A 119 -9.99 9.09 12.31
CA THR A 119 -11.10 10.07 12.39
C THR A 119 -11.02 11.07 11.24
N LYS A 120 -9.82 11.57 10.92
CA LYS A 120 -9.62 12.54 9.85
C LYS A 120 -9.81 11.92 8.47
N LEU A 121 -9.40 10.68 8.28
CA LEU A 121 -9.71 9.94 7.07
C LEU A 121 -11.22 9.79 6.87
N GLN A 122 -11.97 9.51 7.95
CA GLN A 122 -13.43 9.44 7.89
C GLN A 122 -14.04 10.77 7.47
N GLU A 123 -13.60 11.89 8.06
CA GLU A 123 -14.03 13.23 7.67
C GLU A 123 -13.73 13.54 6.19
N LEU A 124 -12.56 13.12 5.67
CA LEU A 124 -12.21 13.27 4.26
C LEU A 124 -13.16 12.51 3.34
N LEU A 125 -13.59 11.31 3.74
CA LEU A 125 -14.55 10.50 2.98
C LEU A 125 -15.94 11.16 2.95
N GLU A 126 -16.39 11.69 4.09
CA GLU A 126 -17.65 12.43 4.19
C GLU A 126 -17.65 13.67 3.29
N GLN A 127 -16.57 14.46 3.30
CA GLN A 127 -16.41 15.63 2.42
C GLN A 127 -16.45 15.26 0.93
N LYS A 128 -16.06 14.03 0.58
CA LYS A 128 -16.07 13.50 -0.79
C LYS A 128 -17.36 12.76 -1.15
N GLY A 129 -18.31 12.63 -0.22
CA GLY A 129 -19.56 11.89 -0.42
C GLY A 129 -19.36 10.39 -0.61
N ILE A 130 -18.29 9.82 -0.04
CA ILE A 130 -17.97 8.38 -0.11
C ILE A 130 -18.61 7.69 1.10
N ASP A 131 -19.28 6.55 0.87
CA ASP A 131 -19.95 5.79 1.94
C ASP A 131 -18.96 5.30 3.02
N LEU A 132 -19.41 5.38 4.28
CA LEU A 132 -18.63 5.14 5.50
C LEU A 132 -18.47 3.66 5.85
N ASN A 133 -19.03 2.75 5.04
CA ASN A 133 -18.87 1.30 5.20
C ASN A 133 -17.49 0.78 4.75
N GLU A 134 -16.61 1.66 4.27
CA GLU A 134 -15.26 1.27 3.87
C GLU A 134 -14.37 0.92 5.07
N ARG A 135 -13.55 -0.13 4.92
CA ARG A 135 -12.60 -0.54 5.96
C ARG A 135 -11.40 0.39 5.94
N LEU A 136 -11.16 1.10 7.03
CA LEU A 136 -9.99 1.96 7.19
C LEU A 136 -8.85 1.18 7.87
N GLU A 137 -7.62 1.45 7.46
CA GLU A 137 -6.44 0.83 8.06
C GLU A 137 -5.28 1.83 8.18
N VAL A 138 -4.46 1.65 9.22
CA VAL A 138 -3.17 2.33 9.34
C VAL A 138 -2.11 1.45 8.66
N THR A 139 -1.51 1.94 7.58
CA THR A 139 -0.48 1.21 6.83
C THR A 139 0.92 1.49 7.35
N GLU A 140 1.16 2.69 7.88
CA GLU A 140 2.46 3.09 8.42
C GLU A 140 2.26 3.87 9.72
N ALA A 141 3.09 3.57 10.72
CA ALA A 141 3.07 4.26 12.00
C ALA A 141 4.48 4.27 12.60
N GLN A 142 5.03 5.47 12.79
CA GLN A 142 6.39 5.66 13.29
C GLN A 142 6.41 6.75 14.37
N SER A 143 7.25 6.54 15.38
CA SER A 143 7.52 7.54 16.42
C SER A 143 9.01 7.54 16.73
N PHE A 144 9.64 8.70 16.55
CA PHE A 144 11.06 8.91 16.84
C PHE A 144 11.20 9.96 17.94
N ASN A 145 12.03 9.67 18.94
CA ASN A 145 12.41 10.68 19.92
C ASN A 145 13.31 11.72 19.26
N MET A 146 13.05 12.99 19.52
CA MET A 146 13.91 14.07 19.11
C MET A 146 14.84 14.45 20.26
N VAL A 147 16.14 14.49 19.98
CA VAL A 147 17.18 14.73 20.99
C VAL A 147 17.85 16.06 20.72
N ARG A 148 18.02 16.89 21.75
CA ARG A 148 18.88 18.08 21.74
C ARG A 148 19.73 18.10 22.99
N GLY A 149 21.04 18.35 22.83
CA GLY A 149 21.98 18.39 23.95
C GLY A 149 21.94 17.13 24.82
N PHE A 150 21.86 15.95 24.20
CA PHE A 150 21.76 14.64 24.87
C PHE A 150 20.48 14.40 25.68
N SER A 151 19.46 15.24 25.56
CA SER A 151 18.15 15.08 26.22
C SER A 151 17.01 14.97 25.19
N SER A 152 16.02 14.13 25.49
CA SER A 152 14.81 14.04 24.66
C SER A 152 13.94 15.28 24.87
N VAL A 153 13.64 16.01 23.79
CA VAL A 153 12.84 17.25 23.82
C VAL A 153 11.41 17.07 23.33
N GLY A 154 11.10 15.93 22.73
CA GLY A 154 9.79 15.61 22.17
C GLY A 154 9.87 14.44 21.22
N LYS A 155 8.83 14.26 20.40
CA LYS A 155 8.72 13.18 19.42
C LYS A 155 8.32 13.71 18.06
N SER A 156 8.89 13.12 17.02
CA SER A 156 8.36 13.22 15.65
C SER A 156 7.56 11.96 15.37
N ILE A 157 6.28 12.12 15.06
CA ILE A 157 5.31 11.06 14.85
C ILE A 157 4.78 11.18 13.42
N ARG A 158 4.74 10.05 12.71
CA ARG A 158 4.21 9.95 11.35
C ARG A 158 3.24 8.78 11.28
N VAL A 159 2.05 9.03 10.74
CA VAL A 159 1.03 8.00 10.54
C VAL A 159 0.43 8.17 9.15
N LYS A 160 0.39 7.09 8.38
CA LYS A 160 -0.39 6.98 7.16
C LYS A 160 -1.60 6.09 7.44
N ALA A 161 -2.79 6.62 7.18
CA ALA A 161 -4.03 5.87 7.20
C ALA A 161 -4.68 5.92 5.81
N GLN A 162 -5.31 4.82 5.40
CA GLN A 162 -5.96 4.72 4.10
C GLN A 162 -7.25 3.91 4.17
N VAL A 163 -8.11 4.11 3.17
CA VAL A 163 -9.15 3.13 2.83
C VAL A 163 -8.46 1.88 2.32
N LYS A 164 -8.80 0.73 2.89
CA LYS A 164 -8.26 -0.56 2.48
C LYS A 164 -8.55 -0.80 1.00
N PRO A 165 -7.52 -0.95 0.16
CA PRO A 165 -7.72 -1.23 -1.26
C PRO A 165 -8.51 -2.52 -1.46
N GLY A 166 -9.32 -2.55 -2.52
CA GLY A 166 -10.09 -3.72 -2.86
C GLY A 166 -10.86 -3.54 -4.15
N LEU A 167 -11.57 -4.59 -4.54
CA LEU A 167 -12.54 -4.55 -5.62
C LEU A 167 -13.94 -4.40 -5.02
N MET A 168 -14.83 -3.72 -5.74
CA MET A 168 -16.24 -3.71 -5.41
C MET A 168 -16.77 -5.14 -5.46
N GLU A 169 -17.58 -5.53 -4.47
CA GLU A 169 -18.24 -6.84 -4.49
C GLU A 169 -19.15 -6.92 -5.71
N GLN A 170 -18.93 -7.91 -6.57
CA GLN A 170 -19.90 -8.25 -7.58
C GLN A 170 -21.11 -8.87 -6.88
N LYS A 171 -22.19 -8.10 -6.73
CA LYS A 171 -23.51 -8.66 -6.41
C LYS A 171 -24.02 -9.41 -7.66
N TYR A 172 -23.64 -10.67 -7.79
CA TYR A 172 -24.31 -11.65 -8.64
C TYR A 172 -24.64 -12.88 -7.82
#